data_AF-A0A9N9SEM6-F1
#
_entry.id   AF-A0A9N9SEM6-F1
#
_cell.length_a   1.000
_cell.length_b   1.000
_cell.length_c   1.000
_cell.angle_alpha   90.00
_cell.angle_beta   90.00
_cell.angle_gamma   90.00
#
_symmetry.space_group_name_H-M   'P 1'
#
loop_
_entity.id
_entity.type
_entity.pdbx_description
1 polymer ?
#
loop_
_entity_poly.entity_id
_entity_poly.type
_entity_poly.pdbx_seq_one_letter_code
_entity_poly.pdbx_strand_id
1 'polypeptide(L)'
;MEKPKNDIILYKLVLTGGPCGGKTTGQARLCTFFENLGWKVFRVPETASILLSGGIKFADLNVDEAVKFQEHLLKTMLQIEDTFFELGKTSKRNCLIICDRGAMDASAFIAREKWENIMSDNTWNSVELRDNRYNQIIHMVSAAKGAEEFYSIEDHNCRSEDVELARELDTKAAASWVGHPYFDVIDNSTNFEGKMRRMIGSVCHKIGIDTGDRLLKNSRKHKFLVEGPLPQDSAFPPFQDFEVVHNYLQSNSPNQVRLRKRGQKGHYSYIHTVRRQNQPGGQVIEVKTQIGHRDYINLLTQKDNSHFTIYKRRRCFIHNNQYFQLDIYEQPSHPRCRGMIFLETYSALEIDQLPKTLPSFLNIKKEVTGNADYSMYNLSLREDWKTSKKFYRSIAEPDDSTVPPTQYPEIIQVDSKDIDCKKSFNKYNGHLNGGALNGEA
;
A
#
# COMPACT_ATOMS: atom_id res chain seq x y z
N MET A 1 -28.21 26.49 -22.74
CA MET A 1 -28.21 25.63 -21.55
C MET A 1 -26.78 25.51 -21.05
N GLU A 2 -26.42 26.32 -20.07
CA GLU A 2 -25.16 26.15 -19.35
C GLU A 2 -25.22 24.82 -18.60
N LYS A 3 -24.21 23.96 -18.80
CA LYS A 3 -24.06 22.75 -17.97
C LYS A 3 -23.96 23.21 -16.50
N PRO A 4 -24.60 22.52 -15.55
CA PRO A 4 -24.45 22.86 -14.14
C PRO A 4 -22.95 22.87 -13.80
N LYS A 5 -22.48 23.95 -13.17
CA LYS A 5 -21.13 23.98 -12.58
C LYS A 5 -21.08 22.83 -11.58
N ASN A 6 -20.36 21.76 -11.90
CA ASN A 6 -19.97 20.80 -10.88
C ASN A 6 -19.15 21.58 -9.85
N ASP A 7 -19.66 21.68 -8.62
CA ASP A 7 -18.90 22.28 -7.53
C ASP A 7 -17.60 21.51 -7.35
N ILE A 8 -16.49 22.22 -7.52
CA ILE A 8 -15.16 21.65 -7.38
C ILE A 8 -14.93 21.36 -5.90
N ILE A 9 -14.78 20.08 -5.56
CA ILE A 9 -14.58 19.65 -4.18
C ILE A 9 -13.12 19.87 -3.80
N LEU A 10 -12.88 20.58 -2.70
CA LEU A 10 -11.58 20.62 -2.02
C LEU A 10 -11.67 19.80 -0.73
N TYR A 11 -10.91 18.71 -0.66
CA TYR A 11 -10.93 17.80 0.48
C TYR A 11 -9.57 17.74 1.17
N LYS A 12 -9.53 18.05 2.45
CA LYS A 12 -8.33 18.13 3.29
C LYS A 12 -8.30 16.93 4.23
N LEU A 13 -7.33 16.05 4.02
CA LEU A 13 -7.17 14.79 4.73
C LEU A 13 -5.88 14.81 5.54
N VAL A 14 -5.95 14.45 6.82
CA VAL A 14 -4.75 14.18 7.64
C VAL A 14 -4.52 12.68 7.74
N LEU A 15 -3.28 12.25 7.54
CA LEU A 15 -2.83 10.91 7.92
C LEU A 15 -1.96 11.02 9.17
N THR A 16 -2.48 10.54 10.29
CA THR A 16 -1.79 10.49 11.58
C THR A 16 -1.48 9.03 11.98
N GLY A 17 -0.68 8.85 13.03
CA GLY A 17 -0.35 7.55 13.60
C GLY A 17 1.09 7.41 14.05
N GLY A 18 1.39 6.31 14.74
CA GLY A 18 2.73 5.97 15.18
C GLY A 18 3.71 5.65 14.04
N PRO A 19 4.99 5.41 14.36
CA PRO A 19 5.95 4.91 13.38
C PRO A 19 5.47 3.58 12.79
N CYS A 20 5.89 3.26 11.56
CA CYS A 20 5.52 2.01 10.86
C CYS A 20 4.00 1.73 10.70
N GLY A 21 3.13 2.74 10.82
CA GLY A 21 1.68 2.58 10.54
C GLY A 21 1.29 2.46 9.06
N GLY A 22 2.23 2.75 8.14
CA GLY A 22 2.01 2.70 6.70
C GLY A 22 1.59 4.03 6.05
N LYS A 23 1.72 5.17 6.76
CA LYS A 23 1.32 6.51 6.30
C LYS A 23 1.90 6.89 4.93
N THR A 24 3.22 6.82 4.76
CA THR A 24 3.89 7.19 3.50
C THR A 24 3.41 6.34 2.31
N THR A 25 3.25 5.03 2.51
CA THR A 25 2.67 4.14 1.50
C THR A 25 1.20 4.47 1.25
N GLY A 26 0.43 4.77 2.30
CA GLY A 26 -0.96 5.21 2.23
C GLY A 26 -1.14 6.48 1.39
N GLN A 27 -0.32 7.50 1.63
CA GLN A 27 -0.28 8.73 0.82
C GLN A 27 -0.06 8.42 -0.66
N ALA A 28 0.92 7.58 -0.99
CA ALA A 28 1.21 7.21 -2.38
C ALA A 28 0.05 6.46 -3.03
N ARG A 29 -0.65 5.60 -2.27
CA ARG A 29 -1.83 4.85 -2.71
C ARG A 29 -3.02 5.77 -2.96
N LEU A 30 -3.31 6.69 -2.03
CA LEU A 30 -4.36 7.70 -2.18
C LEU A 30 -4.08 8.61 -3.38
N CYS A 31 -2.85 9.13 -3.50
CA CYS A 31 -2.45 9.96 -4.64
C CYS A 31 -2.71 9.24 -5.96
N THR A 32 -2.19 8.03 -6.11
CA THR A 32 -2.40 7.23 -7.33
C THR A 32 -3.89 6.97 -7.58
N PHE A 33 -4.67 6.66 -6.54
CA PHE A 33 -6.09 6.36 -6.68
C PHE A 33 -6.89 7.57 -7.16
N PHE A 34 -6.77 8.71 -6.47
CA PHE A 34 -7.51 9.94 -6.78
C PHE A 34 -7.05 10.59 -8.09
N GLU A 35 -5.76 10.58 -8.41
CA GLU A 35 -5.28 11.06 -9.72
C GLU A 35 -5.85 10.23 -10.87
N ASN A 36 -6.01 8.91 -10.70
CA ASN A 36 -6.67 8.07 -11.70
C ASN A 36 -8.18 8.35 -11.83
N LEU A 37 -8.81 8.92 -10.80
CA LEU A 37 -10.19 9.44 -10.86
C LEU A 37 -10.26 10.85 -11.48
N GLY A 38 -9.13 11.43 -11.90
CA GLY A 38 -9.07 12.77 -12.48
C GLY A 38 -8.95 13.90 -11.46
N TRP A 39 -8.77 13.59 -10.18
CA TRP A 39 -8.57 14.59 -9.13
C TRP A 39 -7.15 15.15 -9.18
N LYS A 40 -6.99 16.40 -8.76
CA LYS A 40 -5.69 16.98 -8.44
C LYS A 40 -5.31 16.59 -7.01
N VAL A 41 -4.15 15.98 -6.81
CA VAL A 41 -3.69 15.64 -5.46
C VAL A 41 -2.50 16.51 -5.08
N PHE A 42 -2.55 17.10 -3.88
CA PHE A 42 -1.42 17.72 -3.21
C PHE A 42 -1.02 16.90 -1.99
N ARG A 43 0.27 16.88 -1.68
CA ARG A 43 0.82 16.26 -0.48
C ARG A 43 1.59 17.30 0.28
N VAL A 44 1.18 17.54 1.51
CA VAL A 44 1.87 18.42 2.44
C VAL A 44 2.91 17.57 3.16
N PRO A 45 4.21 17.88 3.00
CA PRO A 45 5.28 17.12 3.64
C PRO A 45 5.25 17.30 5.16
N GLU A 46 5.78 16.32 5.90
CA GLU A 46 5.91 16.40 7.35
C GLU A 46 6.87 17.55 7.72
N THR A 47 6.35 18.57 8.38
CA THR A 47 7.11 19.79 8.74
C THR A 47 8.25 19.48 9.70
N ALA A 48 8.06 18.54 10.63
CA ALA A 48 9.11 18.09 11.53
C ALA A 48 10.32 17.56 10.75
N SER A 49 10.09 16.75 9.72
CA SER A 49 11.15 16.19 8.87
C SER A 49 11.91 17.28 8.12
N ILE A 50 11.23 18.33 7.64
CA ILE A 50 11.87 19.50 7.00
C ILE A 50 12.82 20.18 7.99
N LEU A 51 12.34 20.52 9.18
CA LEU A 51 13.10 21.25 10.19
C LEU A 51 14.29 20.44 10.72
N LEU A 52 14.10 19.14 11.00
CA LEU A 52 15.16 18.25 11.48
C LEU A 52 16.23 18.00 10.41
N SER A 53 15.84 17.86 9.14
CA SER A 53 16.80 17.76 8.03
C SER A 53 17.63 19.03 7.84
N GLY A 54 17.15 20.17 8.33
CA GLY A 54 17.85 21.45 8.36
C GLY A 54 18.92 21.57 9.44
N GLY A 55 19.15 20.54 10.26
CA GLY A 55 20.19 20.50 11.28
C GLY A 55 19.70 20.71 12.72
N ILE A 56 18.40 20.85 12.94
CA ILE A 56 17.83 20.92 14.29
C ILE A 56 17.87 19.52 14.92
N LYS A 57 18.41 19.41 16.14
CA LYS A 57 18.44 18.17 16.91
C LYS A 57 17.75 18.39 18.24
N PHE A 58 16.73 17.59 18.54
CA PHE A 58 16.02 17.66 19.81
C PHE A 58 16.92 17.43 21.03
N ALA A 59 17.97 16.62 20.89
CA ALA A 59 18.92 16.33 21.96
C ALA A 59 19.72 17.56 22.41
N ASP A 60 19.81 18.59 21.56
CA ASP A 60 20.57 19.80 21.83
C ASP A 60 19.72 20.89 22.50
N LEU A 61 18.39 20.67 22.64
CA LEU A 61 17.45 21.66 23.15
C LEU A 61 17.15 21.43 24.64
N ASN A 62 17.21 22.50 25.43
CA ASN A 62 16.65 22.48 26.77
C ASN A 62 15.11 22.54 26.75
N VAL A 63 14.46 22.43 27.91
CA VAL A 63 12.99 22.37 28.02
C VAL A 63 12.31 23.60 27.42
N ASP A 64 12.81 24.81 27.67
CA ASP A 64 12.20 26.04 27.16
C ASP A 64 12.44 26.23 25.66
N GLU A 65 13.63 25.83 25.17
CA GLU A 65 13.95 25.80 23.74
C GLU A 65 13.09 24.78 22.99
N ALA A 66 12.81 23.62 23.59
CA ALA A 66 11.93 22.62 23.03
C ALA A 66 10.49 23.13 22.89
N VAL A 67 9.98 23.87 23.89
CA VAL A 67 8.65 24.52 23.82
C VAL A 67 8.61 25.55 22.68
N LYS A 68 9.60 26.44 22.60
CA LYS A 68 9.69 27.41 21.49
C LYS A 68 9.82 26.74 20.13
N PHE A 69 10.61 25.69 20.04
CA PHE A 69 10.75 24.92 18.81
C PHE A 69 9.40 24.35 18.37
N GLN A 70 8.63 23.78 19.29
CA GLN A 70 7.33 23.21 18.97
C GLN A 70 6.31 24.28 18.55
N GLU A 71 6.32 25.45 19.18
CA GLU A 71 5.54 26.60 18.72
C GLU A 71 5.90 26.98 17.28
N HIS A 72 7.19 27.13 16.97
CA HIS A 72 7.65 27.46 15.63
C HIS A 72 7.37 26.35 14.61
N LEU A 73 7.45 25.09 15.02
CA LEU A 73 7.07 23.93 14.20
C LEU A 73 5.59 24.00 13.83
N LEU A 74 4.71 24.30 14.79
CA LEU A 74 3.29 24.46 14.54
C LEU A 74 3.00 25.65 13.62
N LYS A 75 3.60 26.83 13.87
CA LYS A 75 3.49 28.00 12.96
C LYS A 75 3.88 27.65 11.52
N THR A 76 5.01 26.97 11.37
CA THR A 76 5.52 26.56 10.06
C THR A 76 4.57 25.56 9.39
N MET A 77 4.07 24.58 10.14
CA MET A 77 3.12 23.59 9.63
C MET A 77 1.85 24.26 9.11
N LEU A 78 1.26 25.17 9.89
CA LEU A 78 0.06 25.90 9.50
C LEU A 78 0.29 26.72 8.22
N GLN A 79 1.42 27.40 8.11
CA GLN A 79 1.76 28.19 6.92
C GLN A 79 1.95 27.33 5.65
N ILE A 80 2.63 26.19 5.78
CA ILE A 80 2.82 25.27 4.65
C ILE A 80 1.45 24.71 4.21
N GLU A 81 0.66 24.24 5.16
CA GLU A 81 -0.70 23.74 4.89
C GLU A 81 -1.59 24.79 4.22
N ASP A 82 -1.61 26.03 4.73
CA ASP A 82 -2.39 27.13 4.15
C ASP A 82 -1.98 27.41 2.71
N THR A 83 -0.68 27.36 2.43
CA THR A 83 -0.17 27.49 1.05
C THR A 83 -0.77 26.43 0.13
N PHE A 84 -0.79 25.17 0.56
CA PHE A 84 -1.41 24.10 -0.24
C PHE A 84 -2.93 24.23 -0.31
N PHE A 85 -3.59 24.67 0.76
CA PHE A 85 -5.04 24.88 0.78
C PHE A 85 -5.45 25.97 -0.21
N GLU A 86 -4.74 27.10 -0.24
CA GLU A 86 -4.96 28.17 -1.22
C GLU A 86 -4.70 27.70 -2.65
N LEU A 87 -3.60 26.99 -2.90
CA LEU A 87 -3.34 26.39 -4.21
C LEU A 87 -4.44 25.40 -4.61
N GLY A 88 -4.97 24.64 -3.66
CA GLY A 88 -6.11 23.75 -3.84
C GLY A 88 -7.37 24.48 -4.31
N LYS A 89 -7.69 25.62 -3.70
CA LYS A 89 -8.85 26.47 -4.09
C LYS A 89 -8.75 26.98 -5.53
N THR A 90 -7.53 27.21 -6.04
CA THR A 90 -7.32 27.64 -7.43
C THR A 90 -7.44 26.50 -8.46
N SER A 91 -7.56 25.25 -8.02
CA SER A 91 -7.65 24.08 -8.90
C SER A 91 -8.95 24.11 -9.71
N LYS A 92 -8.84 23.81 -11.02
CA LYS A 92 -9.99 23.65 -11.93
C LYS A 92 -10.63 22.25 -11.88
N ARG A 93 -10.16 21.41 -10.97
CA ARG A 93 -10.58 20.00 -10.78
C ARG A 93 -10.73 19.73 -9.29
N ASN A 94 -11.57 18.74 -8.93
CA ASN A 94 -11.65 18.24 -7.57
C ASN A 94 -10.25 17.97 -7.03
N CYS A 95 -10.02 18.39 -5.80
CA CYS A 95 -8.70 18.43 -5.21
C CYS A 95 -8.68 17.71 -3.86
N LEU A 96 -7.73 16.78 -3.70
CA LEU A 96 -7.42 16.13 -2.43
C LEU A 96 -6.08 16.66 -1.93
N ILE A 97 -6.05 17.18 -0.71
CA ILE A 97 -4.83 17.60 -0.02
C ILE A 97 -4.58 16.63 1.12
N ILE A 98 -3.44 15.95 1.08
CA ILE A 98 -3.06 14.96 2.08
C ILE A 98 -1.95 15.54 2.95
N CYS A 99 -2.22 15.73 4.24
CA CYS A 99 -1.24 16.15 5.23
C CYS A 99 -0.59 14.94 5.91
N ASP A 100 0.74 14.86 5.83
CA ASP A 100 1.51 13.91 6.63
C ASP A 100 1.68 14.45 8.04
N ARG A 101 0.77 14.01 8.94
CA ARG A 101 0.44 14.66 10.23
C ARG A 101 -0.20 16.03 10.06
N GLY A 102 -0.97 16.46 11.07
CA GLY A 102 -1.61 17.76 11.10
C GLY A 102 -1.35 18.51 12.41
N ALA A 103 -1.98 19.67 12.57
CA ALA A 103 -1.72 20.61 13.66
C ALA A 103 -1.77 19.96 15.05
N MET A 104 -2.75 19.07 15.29
CA MET A 104 -2.91 18.41 16.58
C MET A 104 -1.84 17.35 16.86
N ASP A 105 -1.14 16.81 15.86
CA ASP A 105 -0.04 15.86 16.11
C ASP A 105 1.08 16.49 16.95
N ALA A 106 1.27 17.82 16.89
CA ALA A 106 2.26 18.52 17.71
C ALA A 106 1.97 18.40 19.22
N SER A 107 0.69 18.35 19.61
CA SER A 107 0.29 18.26 21.02
C SER A 107 0.69 16.93 21.67
N ALA A 108 0.98 15.89 20.87
CA ALA A 108 1.41 14.59 21.38
C ALA A 108 2.84 14.63 21.96
N PHE A 109 3.63 15.65 21.64
CA PHE A 109 5.05 15.76 22.01
C PHE A 109 5.32 16.81 23.09
N ILE A 110 4.28 17.44 23.64
CA ILE A 110 4.40 18.53 24.62
C ILE A 110 3.50 18.26 25.82
N ALA A 111 3.93 18.67 27.01
CA ALA A 111 3.07 18.66 28.18
C ALA A 111 1.84 19.57 27.97
N ARG A 112 0.68 19.14 28.47
CA ARG A 112 -0.60 19.82 28.27
C ARG A 112 -0.59 21.30 28.68
N GLU A 113 0.01 21.63 29.82
CA GLU A 113 0.11 23.01 30.31
C GLU A 113 0.88 23.90 29.32
N LYS A 114 2.01 23.42 28.79
CA LYS A 114 2.80 24.15 27.80
C LYS A 114 2.07 24.28 26.47
N TRP A 115 1.31 23.26 26.07
CA TRP A 115 0.44 23.32 24.88
C TRP A 115 -0.64 24.40 25.03
N GLU A 116 -1.32 24.47 26.18
CA GLU A 116 -2.34 25.49 26.46
C GLU A 116 -1.75 26.91 26.43
N ASN A 117 -0.52 27.10 26.93
CA ASN A 117 0.20 28.37 26.81
C ASN A 117 0.51 28.74 25.35
N ILE A 118 1.06 27.80 24.55
CA ILE A 118 1.31 28.03 23.11
C ILE A 118 0.03 28.45 22.38
N MET A 119 -1.08 27.77 22.67
CA MET A 119 -2.38 28.06 22.08
C MET A 119 -2.86 29.47 22.43
N SER A 120 -2.75 29.86 23.71
CA SER A 120 -3.12 31.19 24.20
C SER A 120 -2.25 32.29 23.60
N ASP A 121 -0.94 32.13 23.64
CA ASP A 121 0.04 33.12 23.17
C ASP A 121 -0.10 33.42 21.68
N ASN A 122 -0.58 32.44 20.91
CA ASN A 122 -0.79 32.55 19.46
C ASN A 122 -2.24 32.82 19.07
N THR A 123 -3.13 33.05 20.05
CA THR A 123 -4.58 33.27 19.82
C THR A 123 -5.24 32.15 19.00
N TRP A 124 -4.72 30.94 19.11
CA TRP A 124 -5.29 29.77 18.47
C TRP A 124 -6.33 29.13 19.38
N ASN A 125 -7.22 28.35 18.78
CA ASN A 125 -8.15 27.51 19.55
C ASN A 125 -8.24 26.13 18.93
N SER A 126 -8.51 25.13 19.78
CA SER A 126 -8.52 23.74 19.36
C SER A 126 -9.64 23.41 18.38
N VAL A 127 -10.76 24.13 18.37
CA VAL A 127 -11.86 23.89 17.42
C VAL A 127 -11.43 24.28 16.01
N GLU A 128 -10.81 25.44 15.85
CA GLU A 128 -10.26 25.86 14.56
C GLU A 128 -9.17 24.91 14.07
N LEU A 129 -8.22 24.55 14.92
CA LEU A 129 -7.10 23.68 14.54
C LEU A 129 -7.51 22.22 14.29
N ARG A 130 -8.44 21.69 15.10
CA ARG A 130 -8.89 20.30 15.00
C ARG A 130 -10.01 20.15 13.98
N ASP A 131 -11.12 20.86 14.17
CA ASP A 131 -12.41 20.57 13.53
C ASP A 131 -12.62 21.31 12.21
N ASN A 132 -12.32 22.62 12.16
CA ASN A 132 -12.62 23.44 10.99
C ASN A 132 -11.54 23.37 9.91
N ARG A 133 -10.31 23.03 10.30
CA ARG A 133 -9.16 23.03 9.40
C ARG A 133 -9.13 21.86 8.43
N TYR A 134 -9.58 20.68 8.86
CA TYR A 134 -9.49 19.43 8.11
C TYR A 134 -10.87 18.81 7.90
N ASN A 135 -11.09 18.14 6.78
CA ASN A 135 -12.36 17.47 6.52
C ASN A 135 -12.42 16.08 7.16
N GLN A 136 -11.27 15.41 7.26
CA GLN A 136 -11.17 14.06 7.79
C GLN A 136 -9.76 13.79 8.33
N ILE A 137 -9.73 13.02 9.41
CA ILE A 137 -8.51 12.53 10.02
C ILE A 137 -8.52 11.00 9.95
N ILE A 138 -7.44 10.42 9.46
CA ILE A 138 -7.24 8.97 9.43
C ILE A 138 -6.05 8.60 10.29
N HIS A 139 -6.31 7.82 11.33
CA HIS A 139 -5.27 7.23 12.17
C HIS A 139 -4.85 5.87 11.63
N MET A 140 -3.62 5.81 11.14
CA MET A 140 -2.99 4.58 10.65
C MET A 140 -2.26 3.90 11.80
N VAL A 141 -2.90 2.89 12.41
CA VAL A 141 -2.36 2.19 13.59
C VAL A 141 -0.97 1.60 13.30
N SER A 142 0.01 1.86 14.15
CA SER A 142 1.37 1.30 14.05
C SER A 142 1.36 -0.23 13.92
N ALA A 143 2.28 -0.80 13.12
CA ALA A 143 2.52 -2.24 13.11
C ALA A 143 2.88 -2.80 14.50
N ALA A 144 3.40 -1.96 15.41
CA ALA A 144 3.66 -2.33 16.79
C ALA A 144 2.39 -2.73 17.58
N LYS A 145 1.17 -2.56 17.04
CA LYS A 145 -0.08 -2.99 17.66
C LYS A 145 -0.81 -4.01 16.78
N GLY A 146 -0.78 -5.29 17.15
CA GLY A 146 -1.51 -6.36 16.46
C GLY A 146 -0.94 -6.77 15.11
N ALA A 147 0.32 -6.42 14.83
CA ALA A 147 1.09 -6.80 13.65
C ALA A 147 2.60 -6.72 13.95
N GLU A 148 2.99 -7.00 15.20
CA GLU A 148 4.32 -6.79 15.77
C GLU A 148 5.40 -7.53 14.97
N GLU A 149 5.04 -8.69 14.42
CA GLU A 149 5.88 -9.51 13.55
C GLU A 149 6.36 -8.77 12.27
N PHE A 150 5.70 -7.68 11.89
CA PHE A 150 6.04 -6.84 10.74
C PHE A 150 6.69 -5.50 11.13
N TYR A 151 6.91 -5.25 12.43
CA TYR A 151 7.61 -4.05 12.89
C TYR A 151 9.13 -4.26 12.79
N SER A 152 9.75 -3.64 11.77
CA SER A 152 11.21 -3.70 11.56
C SER A 152 11.86 -2.33 11.73
N ILE A 153 12.95 -2.27 12.51
CA ILE A 153 13.76 -1.05 12.73
C ILE A 153 14.84 -0.90 11.64
N GLU A 154 15.20 -2.00 10.96
CA GLU A 154 16.42 -2.13 10.12
C GLU A 154 16.52 -1.22 8.89
N ASP A 155 15.41 -0.68 8.35
CA ASP A 155 15.41 0.04 7.06
C ASP A 155 15.11 1.55 7.16
N HIS A 156 15.04 2.09 8.38
CA HIS A 156 14.78 3.50 8.60
C HIS A 156 15.93 4.13 9.38
N ASN A 157 16.92 4.71 8.68
CA ASN A 157 18.10 5.43 9.20
C ASN A 157 17.81 6.56 10.22
N CYS A 158 16.56 6.79 10.61
CA CYS A 158 16.13 7.79 11.59
C CYS A 158 15.21 7.22 12.69
N ARG A 159 15.07 5.90 12.84
CA ARG A 159 14.16 5.32 13.84
C ARG A 159 14.92 4.40 14.79
N SER A 160 14.87 4.75 16.07
CA SER A 160 15.51 4.04 17.18
C SER A 160 14.49 3.55 18.20
N GLU A 161 13.20 3.71 17.92
CA GLU A 161 12.12 3.44 18.86
C GLU A 161 11.80 1.95 18.93
N ASP A 162 11.90 1.41 20.14
CA ASP A 162 11.45 0.06 20.47
C ASP A 162 9.93 -0.10 20.25
N VAL A 163 9.46 -1.35 20.17
CA VAL A 163 8.05 -1.70 19.92
C VAL A 163 7.14 -1.03 20.94
N GLU A 164 7.51 -1.03 22.22
CA GLU A 164 6.75 -0.41 23.32
C GLU A 164 6.62 1.10 23.13
N LEU A 165 7.74 1.78 22.81
CA LEU A 165 7.72 3.22 22.54
C LEU A 165 6.88 3.53 21.29
N ALA A 166 6.96 2.71 20.26
CA ALA A 166 6.14 2.85 19.06
C ALA A 166 4.64 2.69 19.35
N ARG A 167 4.25 1.79 20.27
CA ARG A 167 2.87 1.64 20.73
C ARG A 167 2.40 2.89 21.49
N GLU A 168 3.23 3.41 22.39
CA GLU A 168 2.92 4.61 23.16
C GLU A 168 2.74 5.83 22.25
N LEU A 169 3.68 6.06 21.33
CA LEU A 169 3.62 7.14 20.36
C LEU A 169 2.38 7.02 19.46
N ASP A 170 2.01 5.81 19.05
CA ASP A 170 0.77 5.58 18.31
C ASP A 170 -0.48 5.96 19.12
N THR A 171 -0.52 5.60 20.41
CA THR A 171 -1.63 5.98 21.30
C THR A 171 -1.71 7.48 21.48
N LYS A 172 -0.58 8.16 21.69
CA LYS A 172 -0.53 9.63 21.84
C LYS A 172 -0.98 10.34 20.56
N ALA A 173 -0.56 9.85 19.40
CA ALA A 173 -0.99 10.38 18.11
C ALA A 173 -2.50 10.20 17.88
N ALA A 174 -3.08 9.07 18.26
CA ALA A 174 -4.54 8.91 18.20
C ALA A 174 -5.25 9.87 19.16
N ALA A 175 -4.73 9.99 20.38
CA ALA A 175 -5.31 10.79 21.45
C ALA A 175 -5.38 12.28 21.12
N SER A 176 -4.42 12.82 20.37
CA SER A 176 -4.40 14.24 20.01
C SER A 176 -5.55 14.67 19.10
N TRP A 177 -6.15 13.70 18.38
CA TRP A 177 -7.27 13.94 17.47
C TRP A 177 -8.64 13.58 18.06
N VAL A 178 -8.68 13.10 19.31
CA VAL A 178 -9.93 12.77 20.00
C VAL A 178 -10.85 13.99 20.05
N GLY A 179 -12.10 13.78 19.64
CA GLY A 179 -13.13 14.81 19.55
C GLY A 179 -13.32 15.40 18.16
N HIS A 180 -12.46 15.09 17.18
CA HIS A 180 -12.73 15.46 15.79
C HIS A 180 -13.97 14.71 15.26
N PRO A 181 -14.94 15.37 14.59
CA PRO A 181 -16.20 14.74 14.15
C PRO A 181 -16.01 13.64 13.10
N TYR A 182 -14.92 13.70 12.34
CA TYR A 182 -14.61 12.74 11.27
C TYR A 182 -13.22 12.13 11.48
N PHE A 183 -13.11 11.26 12.48
CA PHE A 183 -11.89 10.55 12.84
C PHE A 183 -12.06 9.04 12.58
N ASP A 184 -11.31 8.49 11.63
CA ASP A 184 -11.36 7.07 11.28
C ASP A 184 -10.06 6.36 11.69
N VAL A 185 -10.21 5.19 12.30
CA VAL A 185 -9.08 4.36 12.74
C VAL A 185 -8.91 3.16 11.81
N ILE A 186 -7.72 3.02 11.24
CA ILE A 186 -7.36 1.91 10.36
C ILE A 186 -6.37 1.00 11.09
N ASP A 187 -6.92 -0.01 11.77
CA ASP A 187 -6.18 -1.03 12.54
C ASP A 187 -5.43 -2.06 11.67
N ASN A 188 -4.76 -3.02 12.30
CA ASN A 188 -4.04 -4.11 11.61
C ASN A 188 -4.84 -5.43 11.52
N SER A 189 -6.18 -5.38 11.61
CA SER A 189 -7.05 -6.57 11.55
C SER A 189 -7.01 -7.35 10.21
N THR A 190 -6.37 -6.77 9.20
CA THR A 190 -6.23 -7.33 7.86
C THR A 190 -4.77 -7.23 7.43
N ASN A 191 -4.36 -8.02 6.43
CA ASN A 191 -3.06 -7.83 5.78
C ASN A 191 -2.87 -6.38 5.26
N PHE A 192 -1.63 -6.03 4.94
CA PHE A 192 -1.26 -4.66 4.60
C PHE A 192 -2.07 -4.08 3.42
N GLU A 193 -2.35 -4.87 2.37
CA GLU A 193 -3.17 -4.40 1.25
C GLU A 193 -4.64 -4.18 1.66
N GLY A 194 -5.20 -5.07 2.48
CA GLY A 194 -6.54 -4.90 3.05
C GLY A 194 -6.64 -3.64 3.91
N LYS A 195 -5.58 -3.32 4.66
CA LYS A 195 -5.46 -2.09 5.45
C LYS A 195 -5.48 -0.85 4.54
N MET A 196 -4.66 -0.85 3.49
CA MET A 196 -4.64 0.26 2.51
C MET A 196 -5.99 0.44 1.82
N ARG A 197 -6.68 -0.65 1.49
CA ARG A 197 -8.01 -0.59 0.87
C ARG A 197 -9.05 0.01 1.82
N ARG A 198 -9.06 -0.38 3.10
CA ARG A 198 -9.94 0.22 4.11
C ARG A 198 -9.69 1.72 4.28
N MET A 199 -8.42 2.13 4.30
CA MET A 199 -8.05 3.55 4.33
C MET A 199 -8.64 4.32 3.13
N ILE A 200 -8.41 3.85 1.89
CA ILE A 200 -8.97 4.50 0.68
C ILE A 200 -10.51 4.49 0.74
N GLY A 201 -11.11 3.38 1.17
CA GLY A 201 -12.56 3.24 1.33
C GLY A 201 -13.14 4.27 2.28
N SER A 202 -12.48 4.50 3.41
CA SER A 202 -12.88 5.51 4.39
C SER A 202 -12.90 6.92 3.78
N VAL A 203 -11.86 7.29 3.03
CA VAL A 203 -11.80 8.58 2.34
C VAL A 203 -12.90 8.71 1.30
N CYS A 204 -13.09 7.69 0.47
CA CYS A 204 -14.10 7.74 -0.59
C CYS A 204 -15.53 7.82 -0.04
N HIS A 205 -15.81 7.04 1.01
CA HIS A 205 -17.11 7.06 1.69
C HIS A 205 -17.42 8.45 2.25
N LYS A 206 -16.46 9.11 2.90
CA LYS A 206 -16.65 10.46 3.45
C LYS A 206 -16.74 11.54 2.38
N ILE A 207 -16.05 11.40 1.26
CA ILE A 207 -16.18 12.34 0.11
C ILE A 207 -17.52 12.12 -0.63
N GLY A 208 -18.12 10.93 -0.51
CA GLY A 208 -19.31 10.56 -1.28
C GLY A 208 -18.98 10.05 -2.69
N ILE A 209 -17.76 9.54 -2.91
CA ILE A 209 -17.39 8.87 -4.16
C ILE A 209 -17.90 7.44 -4.10
N ASP A 210 -18.79 7.08 -5.03
CA ASP A 210 -19.12 5.68 -5.26
C ASP A 210 -17.90 4.99 -5.88
N THR A 211 -17.35 4.02 -5.15
CA THR A 211 -16.15 3.29 -5.57
C THR A 211 -16.48 1.97 -6.26
N GLY A 212 -17.77 1.65 -6.39
CA GLY A 212 -18.25 0.37 -6.89
C GLY A 212 -17.53 -0.81 -6.23
N ASP A 213 -17.17 -1.81 -7.02
CA ASP A 213 -16.52 -3.03 -6.55
C ASP A 213 -15.04 -2.86 -6.17
N ARG A 214 -14.43 -1.70 -6.46
CA ARG A 214 -12.98 -1.53 -6.38
C ARG A 214 -12.44 -1.60 -4.95
N LEU A 215 -13.25 -1.23 -3.95
CA LEU A 215 -12.85 -1.15 -2.55
C LEU A 215 -13.58 -2.13 -1.62
N LEU A 216 -14.47 -2.99 -2.16
CA LEU A 216 -15.12 -4.04 -1.39
C LEU A 216 -14.09 -5.02 -0.78
N LYS A 217 -14.44 -5.66 0.35
CA LYS A 217 -13.53 -6.49 1.17
C LYS A 217 -12.92 -7.69 0.44
N ASN A 218 -13.51 -8.13 -0.65
CA ASN A 218 -13.04 -9.21 -1.53
C ASN A 218 -12.38 -8.70 -2.83
N SER A 219 -12.23 -7.37 -3.01
CA SER A 219 -11.58 -6.80 -4.18
C SER A 219 -10.12 -7.25 -4.29
N ARG A 220 -9.81 -8.00 -5.34
CA ARG A 220 -8.48 -8.53 -5.64
C ARG A 220 -8.01 -8.04 -7.00
N LYS A 221 -6.69 -8.02 -7.20
CA LYS A 221 -6.10 -7.70 -8.49
C LYS A 221 -6.34 -8.87 -9.44
N HIS A 222 -6.94 -8.59 -10.59
CA HIS A 222 -7.09 -9.53 -11.69
C HIS A 222 -6.17 -9.13 -12.84
N LYS A 223 -5.57 -10.12 -13.49
CA LYS A 223 -4.68 -9.94 -14.64
C LYS A 223 -5.08 -10.93 -15.73
N PHE A 224 -5.35 -10.43 -16.92
CA PHE A 224 -5.76 -11.22 -18.07
C PHE A 224 -4.74 -11.10 -19.20
N LEU A 225 -4.51 -12.19 -19.93
CA LEU A 225 -3.76 -12.19 -21.17
C LEU A 225 -4.69 -11.77 -22.31
N VAL A 226 -4.28 -10.75 -23.06
CA VAL A 226 -4.99 -10.27 -24.25
C VAL A 226 -4.20 -10.68 -25.49
N GLU A 227 -4.86 -11.32 -26.45
CA GLU A 227 -4.26 -11.66 -27.72
C GLU A 227 -4.34 -10.47 -28.68
N GLY A 228 -3.22 -10.15 -29.33
CA GLY A 228 -3.16 -9.13 -30.37
C GLY A 228 -3.66 -9.64 -31.72
N PRO A 229 -3.86 -8.73 -32.70
CA PRO A 229 -3.66 -7.29 -32.62
C PRO A 229 -4.76 -6.58 -31.79
N LEU A 230 -4.44 -5.42 -31.23
CA LEU A 230 -5.44 -4.59 -30.56
C LEU A 230 -6.38 -3.94 -31.58
N PRO A 231 -7.65 -3.69 -31.20
CA PRO A 231 -8.56 -2.94 -32.06
C PRO A 231 -8.07 -1.50 -32.24
N GLN A 232 -8.65 -0.80 -33.22
CA GLN A 232 -8.36 0.61 -33.44
C GLN A 232 -8.72 1.46 -32.21
N ASP A 233 -8.02 2.58 -32.04
CA ASP A 233 -8.20 3.49 -30.90
C ASP A 233 -9.64 4.01 -30.78
N SER A 234 -10.39 4.09 -31.87
CA SER A 234 -11.82 4.47 -31.91
C SER A 234 -12.74 3.48 -31.18
N ALA A 235 -12.33 2.22 -31.03
CA ALA A 235 -13.09 1.21 -30.28
C ALA A 235 -12.93 1.37 -28.76
N PHE A 236 -11.91 2.10 -28.30
CA PHE A 236 -11.69 2.33 -26.88
C PHE A 236 -12.57 3.48 -26.36
N PRO A 237 -13.07 3.39 -25.12
CA PRO A 237 -13.57 4.57 -24.42
C PRO A 237 -12.42 5.58 -24.20
N PRO A 238 -12.71 6.81 -23.76
CA PRO A 238 -11.67 7.79 -23.45
C PRO A 238 -10.55 7.20 -22.59
N PHE A 239 -9.32 7.30 -23.09
CA PHE A 239 -8.15 6.66 -22.49
C PHE A 239 -6.97 7.62 -22.35
N GLN A 240 -5.98 7.21 -21.55
CA GLN A 240 -4.70 7.90 -21.39
C GLN A 240 -3.57 6.89 -21.51
N ASP A 241 -2.56 7.20 -22.33
CA ASP A 241 -1.39 6.37 -22.53
C ASP A 241 -0.20 6.91 -21.72
N PHE A 242 0.53 6.00 -21.09
CA PHE A 242 1.72 6.30 -20.31
C PHE A 242 2.89 5.44 -20.77
N GLU A 243 4.06 6.04 -20.89
CA GLU A 243 5.32 5.33 -21.02
C GLU A 243 5.71 4.79 -19.64
N VAL A 244 6.00 3.49 -19.56
CA VAL A 244 6.37 2.83 -18.32
C VAL A 244 7.63 1.98 -18.53
N VAL A 245 8.66 2.26 -17.76
CA VAL A 245 9.92 1.54 -17.76
C VAL A 245 10.16 0.92 -16.39
N HIS A 246 10.49 -0.37 -16.36
CA HIS A 246 10.88 -1.07 -15.13
C HIS A 246 12.30 -1.63 -15.22
N ASN A 247 13.03 -1.49 -14.12
CA ASN A 247 14.35 -2.08 -13.93
C ASN A 247 14.38 -2.84 -12.60
N TYR A 248 14.87 -4.07 -12.60
CA TYR A 248 15.16 -4.80 -11.36
C TYR A 248 16.58 -4.44 -10.89
N LEU A 249 16.74 -4.31 -9.57
CA LEU A 249 18.02 -3.99 -8.93
C LEU A 249 18.57 -5.22 -8.23
N GLN A 250 19.89 -5.24 -8.04
CA GLN A 250 20.55 -6.24 -7.22
C GLN A 250 20.06 -6.13 -5.76
N SER A 251 19.89 -7.27 -5.10
CA SER A 251 19.47 -7.37 -3.71
C SER A 251 20.22 -8.50 -3.03
N ASN A 252 20.73 -8.24 -1.82
CA ASN A 252 21.46 -9.23 -1.01
C ASN A 252 20.52 -10.19 -0.24
N SER A 253 19.20 -10.00 -0.38
CA SER A 253 18.14 -10.78 0.28
C SER A 253 17.20 -11.37 -0.77
N PRO A 254 16.34 -12.37 -0.49
CA PRO A 254 15.34 -12.88 -1.44
C PRO A 254 14.29 -11.82 -1.86
N ASN A 255 14.43 -10.58 -1.38
CA ASN A 255 13.57 -9.47 -1.71
C ASN A 255 13.78 -9.04 -3.16
N GLN A 256 12.66 -8.84 -3.87
CA GLN A 256 12.69 -8.31 -5.23
C GLN A 256 12.67 -6.79 -5.16
N VAL A 257 13.74 -6.16 -5.64
CA VAL A 257 13.86 -4.70 -5.69
C VAL A 257 13.68 -4.22 -7.12
N ARG A 258 12.82 -3.23 -7.34
CA ARG A 258 12.58 -2.66 -8.67
C ARG A 258 12.40 -1.15 -8.66
N LEU A 259 12.89 -0.51 -9.72
CA LEU A 259 12.59 0.87 -10.06
C LEU A 259 11.51 0.90 -11.15
N ARG A 260 10.61 1.86 -11.05
CA ARG A 260 9.63 2.20 -12.08
C ARG A 260 9.73 3.67 -12.44
N LYS A 261 9.95 3.95 -13.72
CA LYS A 261 9.73 5.27 -14.34
C LYS A 261 8.40 5.23 -15.08
N ARG A 262 7.48 6.14 -14.78
CA ARG A 262 6.19 6.25 -15.48
C ARG A 262 5.91 7.70 -15.82
N GLY A 263 5.53 7.99 -17.05
CA GLY A 263 5.26 9.36 -17.48
C GLY A 263 4.55 9.48 -18.82
N GLN A 264 4.36 10.73 -19.23
CA GLN A 264 3.81 11.12 -20.53
C GLN A 264 4.32 12.53 -20.86
N LYS A 265 4.47 12.85 -22.15
CA LYS A 265 4.85 14.19 -22.62
C LYS A 265 6.10 14.76 -21.93
N GLY A 266 7.12 13.93 -21.71
CA GLY A 266 8.38 14.33 -21.10
C GLY A 266 8.37 14.48 -19.57
N HIS A 267 7.23 14.31 -18.90
CA HIS A 267 7.14 14.38 -17.44
C HIS A 267 7.01 12.99 -16.83
N TYR A 268 7.84 12.70 -15.82
CA TYR A 268 7.94 11.36 -15.23
C TYR A 268 7.87 11.36 -13.70
N SER A 269 7.28 10.29 -13.19
CA SER A 269 7.28 9.88 -11.79
C SER A 269 8.16 8.65 -11.61
N TYR A 270 8.82 8.55 -10.47
CA TYR A 270 9.74 7.47 -10.15
C TYR A 270 9.34 6.81 -8.84
N ILE A 271 9.29 5.47 -8.84
CA ILE A 271 8.98 4.68 -7.65
C ILE A 271 10.04 3.60 -7.49
N HIS A 272 10.63 3.55 -6.30
CA HIS A 272 11.41 2.43 -5.80
C HIS A 272 10.48 1.47 -5.06
N THR A 273 10.48 0.20 -5.44
CA THR A 273 9.65 -0.82 -4.82
C THR A 273 10.54 -1.93 -4.27
N VAL A 274 10.37 -2.23 -2.99
CA VAL A 274 11.02 -3.37 -2.31
C VAL A 274 9.93 -4.35 -1.95
N ARG A 275 9.96 -5.53 -2.56
CA ARG A 275 9.06 -6.63 -2.25
C ARG A 275 9.78 -7.60 -1.32
N ARG A 276 9.47 -7.52 -0.02
CA ARG A 276 10.03 -8.38 1.01
C ARG A 276 9.34 -9.74 1.02
N GLN A 277 10.14 -10.80 0.86
CA GLN A 277 9.68 -12.19 0.89
C GLN A 277 9.99 -12.81 2.25
N ASN A 278 9.42 -13.99 2.52
CA ASN A 278 9.64 -14.78 3.74
C ASN A 278 9.34 -14.01 5.04
N GLN A 279 8.32 -13.14 5.01
CA GLN A 279 7.85 -12.52 6.25
C GLN A 279 7.05 -13.55 7.08
N PRO A 280 6.95 -13.35 8.40
CA PRO A 280 6.13 -14.18 9.27
C PRO A 280 4.72 -14.42 8.69
N GLY A 281 4.23 -15.66 8.82
CA GLY A 281 2.94 -16.07 8.25
C GLY A 281 2.88 -16.20 6.71
N GLY A 282 4.03 -16.20 6.02
CA GLY A 282 4.09 -16.35 4.56
C GLY A 282 3.60 -15.13 3.77
N GLN A 283 3.42 -13.99 4.44
CA GLN A 283 2.98 -12.76 3.79
C GLN A 283 4.09 -12.16 2.91
N VAL A 284 3.68 -11.54 1.81
CA VAL A 284 4.58 -10.81 0.92
C VAL A 284 4.29 -9.33 1.03
N ILE A 285 5.25 -8.56 1.55
CA ILE A 285 5.10 -7.12 1.78
C ILE A 285 5.75 -6.36 0.64
N GLU A 286 4.99 -5.47 -0.02
CA GLU A 286 5.52 -4.60 -1.08
C GLU A 286 5.56 -3.14 -0.60
N VAL A 287 6.75 -2.66 -0.28
CA VAL A 287 7.00 -1.26 0.12
C VAL A 287 7.27 -0.43 -1.12
N LYS A 288 6.58 0.70 -1.28
CA LYS A 288 6.72 1.63 -2.41
C LYS A 288 7.13 3.00 -1.92
N THR A 289 8.30 3.45 -2.35
CA THR A 289 8.85 4.75 -2.03
C THR A 289 8.90 5.59 -3.30
N GLN A 290 8.30 6.79 -3.27
CA GLN A 290 8.48 7.75 -4.35
C GLN A 290 9.85 8.41 -4.23
N ILE A 291 10.55 8.55 -5.35
CA ILE A 291 11.91 9.07 -5.39
C ILE A 291 12.05 10.20 -6.42
N GLY A 292 13.07 11.03 -6.28
CA GLY A 292 13.41 12.06 -7.26
C GLY A 292 14.08 11.48 -8.51
N HIS A 293 14.23 12.33 -9.54
CA HIS A 293 14.95 11.94 -10.76
C HIS A 293 16.42 11.59 -10.46
N ARG A 294 17.10 12.38 -9.61
CA ARG A 294 18.49 12.14 -9.21
C ARG A 294 18.65 10.78 -8.53
N ASP A 295 17.80 10.47 -7.56
CA ASP A 295 17.84 9.18 -6.85
C ASP A 295 17.55 8.01 -7.79
N TYR A 296 16.63 8.19 -8.73
CA TYR A 296 16.35 7.19 -9.76
C TYR A 296 17.58 6.88 -10.60
N ILE A 297 18.32 7.90 -11.06
CA ILE A 297 19.54 7.71 -11.85
C ILE A 297 20.62 7.03 -11.00
N ASN A 298 20.79 7.45 -9.75
CA ASN A 298 21.77 6.85 -8.84
C ASN A 298 21.47 5.37 -8.58
N LEU A 299 20.23 5.03 -8.24
CA LEU A 299 19.83 3.64 -7.99
C LEU A 299 19.88 2.77 -9.25
N LEU A 300 19.70 3.36 -10.44
CA LEU A 300 19.79 2.64 -11.71
C LEU A 300 21.19 2.06 -11.96
N THR A 301 22.23 2.59 -11.31
CA THR A 301 23.59 2.02 -11.36
C THR A 301 23.68 0.62 -10.76
N GLN A 302 22.75 0.26 -9.86
CA GLN A 302 22.67 -1.05 -9.20
C GLN A 302 21.76 -2.05 -9.94
N LYS A 303 21.50 -1.81 -11.22
CA LYS A 303 20.63 -2.66 -12.03
C LYS A 303 21.12 -4.11 -12.04
N ASP A 304 20.20 -5.05 -11.84
CA ASP A 304 20.49 -6.47 -11.95
C ASP A 304 20.64 -6.86 -13.42
N ASN A 305 21.86 -7.27 -13.79
CA ASN A 305 22.20 -7.67 -15.15
C ASN A 305 21.54 -8.99 -15.57
N SER A 306 21.03 -9.80 -14.62
CA SER A 306 20.26 -11.01 -14.93
C SER A 306 18.83 -10.72 -15.41
N HIS A 307 18.39 -9.46 -15.38
CA HIS A 307 17.11 -9.03 -15.92
C HIS A 307 17.26 -8.05 -17.10
N PHE A 308 16.33 -8.13 -18.04
CA PHE A 308 16.11 -7.12 -19.07
C PHE A 308 15.33 -5.94 -18.49
N THR A 309 15.62 -4.73 -19.00
CA THR A 309 14.71 -3.59 -18.81
C THR A 309 13.40 -3.87 -19.53
N ILE A 310 12.29 -3.55 -18.88
CA ILE A 310 10.96 -3.76 -19.44
C ILE A 310 10.39 -2.42 -19.86
N TYR A 311 10.06 -2.29 -21.13
CA TYR A 311 9.38 -1.15 -21.71
C TYR A 311 7.92 -1.52 -21.97
N LYS A 312 7.01 -0.63 -21.58
CA LYS A 312 5.59 -0.80 -21.80
C LYS A 312 4.94 0.52 -22.12
N ARG A 313 3.94 0.46 -22.99
CA ARG A 313 2.89 1.48 -23.04
C ARG A 313 1.71 1.00 -22.21
N ARG A 314 1.35 1.78 -21.19
CA ARG A 314 0.20 1.52 -20.33
C ARG A 314 -0.96 2.40 -20.76
N ARG A 315 -1.99 1.80 -21.33
CA ARG A 315 -3.26 2.46 -21.65
C ARG A 315 -4.23 2.30 -20.50
N CYS A 316 -4.67 3.41 -19.93
CA CYS A 316 -5.63 3.44 -18.83
C CYS A 316 -6.98 3.95 -19.33
N PHE A 317 -8.06 3.25 -18.99
CA PHE A 317 -9.42 3.62 -19.40
C PHE A 317 -10.46 3.08 -18.43
N ILE A 318 -11.69 3.61 -18.53
CA ILE A 318 -12.85 3.14 -17.77
C ILE A 318 -13.83 2.49 -18.74
N HIS A 319 -14.32 1.30 -18.38
CA HIS A 319 -15.35 0.58 -19.13
C HIS A 319 -16.27 -0.12 -18.12
N ASN A 320 -17.60 -0.07 -18.33
CA ASN A 320 -18.59 -0.63 -17.39
C ASN A 320 -18.36 -0.22 -15.93
N ASN A 321 -18.08 1.07 -15.71
CA ASN A 321 -17.74 1.64 -14.39
C ASN A 321 -16.51 1.02 -13.70
N GLN A 322 -15.68 0.28 -14.46
CA GLN A 322 -14.48 -0.38 -13.96
C GLN A 322 -13.24 0.20 -14.63
N TYR A 323 -12.21 0.46 -13.81
CA TYR A 323 -10.94 0.99 -14.27
C TYR A 323 -10.00 -0.13 -14.72
N PHE A 324 -9.44 0.01 -15.90
CA PHE A 324 -8.54 -0.95 -16.51
C PHE A 324 -7.17 -0.34 -16.82
N GLN A 325 -6.13 -1.16 -16.68
CA GLN A 325 -4.77 -0.86 -17.13
C GLN A 325 -4.37 -1.92 -18.15
N LEU A 326 -4.21 -1.50 -19.41
CA LEU A 326 -3.73 -2.35 -20.49
C LEU A 326 -2.23 -2.12 -20.69
N ASP A 327 -1.42 -3.08 -20.27
CA ASP A 327 0.03 -3.10 -20.44
C ASP A 327 0.40 -3.74 -21.77
N ILE A 328 0.94 -2.94 -22.69
CA ILE A 328 1.43 -3.37 -23.99
C ILE A 328 2.95 -3.42 -23.90
N TYR A 329 3.55 -4.62 -23.98
CA TYR A 329 5.00 -4.76 -23.91
C TYR A 329 5.65 -4.29 -25.21
N GLU A 330 6.67 -3.45 -25.07
CA GLU A 330 7.37 -2.83 -26.19
C GLU A 330 8.82 -3.30 -26.27
N GLN A 331 9.42 -3.13 -27.45
CA GLN A 331 10.83 -3.42 -27.68
C GLN A 331 11.71 -2.25 -27.17
N PRO A 332 12.94 -2.51 -26.70
CA PRO A 332 13.61 -3.81 -26.63
C PRO A 332 13.12 -4.67 -25.45
N SER A 333 12.79 -5.93 -25.72
CA SER A 333 12.35 -6.89 -24.70
C SER A 333 12.90 -8.29 -24.99
N HIS A 334 12.87 -9.17 -23.99
CA HIS A 334 13.13 -10.59 -24.21
C HIS A 334 12.17 -11.15 -25.30
N PRO A 335 12.60 -12.08 -26.18
CA PRO A 335 11.74 -12.72 -27.18
C PRO A 335 10.38 -13.21 -26.64
N ARG A 336 10.37 -13.87 -25.48
CA ARG A 336 9.14 -14.32 -24.79
C ARG A 336 8.13 -13.21 -24.43
N CYS A 337 8.56 -11.96 -24.38
CA CYS A 337 7.69 -10.81 -24.11
C CYS A 337 7.10 -10.18 -25.38
N ARG A 338 7.56 -10.59 -26.57
CA ARG A 338 7.11 -9.98 -27.83
C ARG A 338 5.62 -10.27 -28.02
N GLY A 339 4.86 -9.20 -28.27
CA GLY A 339 3.41 -9.29 -28.45
C GLY A 339 2.61 -9.57 -27.17
N MET A 340 3.24 -9.59 -25.99
CA MET A 340 2.53 -9.76 -24.73
C MET A 340 1.71 -8.51 -24.38
N ILE A 341 0.41 -8.70 -24.16
CA ILE A 341 -0.51 -7.67 -23.72
C ILE A 341 -1.26 -8.18 -22.50
N PHE A 342 -1.30 -7.36 -21.45
CA PHE A 342 -2.01 -7.70 -20.22
C PHE A 342 -3.04 -6.66 -19.85
N LEU A 343 -4.25 -7.10 -19.56
CA LEU A 343 -5.30 -6.27 -18.98
C LEU A 343 -5.32 -6.50 -17.47
N GLU A 344 -5.16 -5.43 -16.69
CA GLU A 344 -5.21 -5.48 -15.23
C GLU A 344 -6.37 -4.65 -14.69
N THR A 345 -7.03 -5.16 -13.66
CA THR A 345 -8.07 -4.45 -12.93
C THR A 345 -8.13 -4.91 -11.48
N TYR A 346 -8.87 -4.20 -10.64
CA TYR A 346 -9.19 -4.61 -9.27
C TYR A 346 -10.69 -4.74 -9.18
N SER A 347 -11.18 -5.92 -8.77
CA SER A 347 -12.60 -6.18 -8.66
C SER A 347 -12.88 -7.15 -7.52
N ALA A 348 -14.03 -6.95 -6.88
CA ALA A 348 -14.64 -7.81 -5.88
C ALA A 348 -15.72 -8.72 -6.45
N LEU A 349 -16.01 -8.62 -7.75
CA LEU A 349 -16.99 -9.48 -8.39
C LEU A 349 -16.56 -10.93 -8.31
N GLU A 350 -17.52 -11.81 -8.08
CA GLU A 350 -17.33 -13.25 -8.13
C GLU A 350 -16.87 -13.69 -9.53
N ILE A 351 -16.25 -14.88 -9.61
CA ILE A 351 -15.64 -15.43 -10.82
C ILE A 351 -16.62 -15.44 -12.01
N ASP A 352 -17.91 -15.60 -11.75
CA ASP A 352 -18.93 -15.68 -12.80
C ASP A 352 -19.45 -14.31 -13.29
N GLN A 353 -19.23 -13.25 -12.50
CA GLN A 353 -19.71 -11.90 -12.81
C GLN A 353 -18.62 -11.04 -13.45
N LEU A 354 -17.36 -11.20 -13.02
CA LEU A 354 -16.24 -10.42 -13.56
C LEU A 354 -16.07 -10.55 -15.08
N PRO A 355 -16.18 -11.73 -15.72
CA PRO A 355 -16.07 -11.85 -17.17
C PRO A 355 -17.10 -11.01 -17.94
N LYS A 356 -18.28 -10.74 -17.34
CA LYS A 356 -19.34 -9.95 -17.95
C LYS A 356 -19.03 -8.45 -17.97
N THR A 357 -18.16 -7.98 -17.09
CA THR A 357 -17.76 -6.56 -17.04
C THR A 357 -16.51 -6.27 -17.88
N LEU A 358 -15.80 -7.31 -18.33
CA LEU A 358 -14.61 -7.16 -19.15
C LEU A 358 -14.93 -6.51 -20.49
N PRO A 359 -14.01 -5.71 -21.06
CA PRO A 359 -14.24 -5.03 -22.32
C PRO A 359 -14.36 -6.03 -23.48
N SER A 360 -15.57 -6.21 -24.00
CA SER A 360 -15.88 -7.18 -25.07
C SER A 360 -15.17 -6.90 -26.40
N PHE A 361 -14.71 -5.66 -26.60
CA PHE A 361 -13.91 -5.27 -27.75
C PHE A 361 -12.46 -5.77 -27.69
N LEU A 362 -12.01 -6.36 -26.57
CA LEU A 362 -10.69 -6.98 -26.45
C LEU A 362 -10.77 -8.50 -26.56
N ASN A 363 -9.81 -9.10 -27.27
CA ASN A 363 -9.65 -10.56 -27.37
C ASN A 363 -8.94 -11.11 -26.12
N ILE A 364 -9.70 -11.24 -25.03
CA ILE A 364 -9.19 -11.73 -23.74
C ILE A 364 -9.16 -13.26 -23.77
N LYS A 365 -7.97 -13.86 -23.62
CA LYS A 365 -7.79 -15.32 -23.71
C LYS A 365 -8.07 -16.04 -22.41
N LYS A 366 -7.41 -15.61 -21.34
CA LYS A 366 -7.48 -16.26 -20.04
C LYS A 366 -7.02 -15.32 -18.93
N GLU A 367 -7.49 -15.61 -17.73
CA GLU A 367 -6.93 -15.04 -16.51
C GLU A 367 -5.56 -15.67 -16.22
N VAL A 368 -4.60 -14.83 -15.85
CA VAL A 368 -3.21 -15.21 -15.50
C VAL A 368 -2.80 -14.60 -14.17
N THR A 369 -3.77 -14.23 -13.32
CA THR A 369 -3.55 -13.74 -11.97
C THR A 369 -2.76 -14.76 -11.16
N GLY A 370 -1.71 -14.33 -10.46
CA GLY A 370 -0.87 -15.21 -9.63
C GLY A 370 0.07 -16.15 -10.40
N ASN A 371 -0.15 -16.37 -11.70
CA ASN A 371 0.68 -17.28 -12.49
C ASN A 371 2.11 -16.74 -12.66
N ALA A 372 3.09 -17.53 -12.20
CA ALA A 372 4.50 -17.19 -12.19
C ALA A 372 5.08 -16.92 -13.58
N ASP A 373 4.64 -17.64 -14.61
CA ASP A 373 5.11 -17.49 -16.00
C ASP A 373 4.74 -16.12 -16.57
N TYR A 374 3.63 -15.55 -16.12
CA TYR A 374 3.18 -14.22 -16.52
C TYR A 374 3.59 -13.14 -15.51
N SER A 375 4.44 -13.46 -14.53
CA SER A 375 4.98 -12.47 -13.62
C SER A 375 6.00 -11.59 -14.32
N MET A 376 5.97 -10.29 -14.04
CA MET A 376 6.90 -9.33 -14.66
C MET A 376 8.37 -9.65 -14.36
N TYR A 377 8.64 -10.24 -13.19
CA TYR A 377 9.97 -10.64 -12.74
C TYR A 377 10.51 -11.79 -13.60
N ASN A 378 9.73 -12.88 -13.75
CA ASN A 378 10.17 -14.00 -14.57
C ASN A 378 10.26 -13.62 -16.06
N LEU A 379 9.32 -12.81 -16.55
CA LEU A 379 9.35 -12.29 -17.93
C LEU A 379 10.63 -11.51 -18.27
N SER A 380 11.23 -10.81 -17.30
CA SER A 380 12.48 -10.08 -17.54
C SER A 380 13.74 -10.91 -17.35
N LEU A 381 13.70 -12.12 -16.80
CA LEU A 381 14.91 -12.94 -16.64
C LEU A 381 15.61 -13.16 -17.99
N ARG A 382 16.94 -13.04 -18.01
CA ARG A 382 17.74 -13.32 -19.21
C ARG A 382 17.91 -14.81 -19.46
N GLU A 383 18.09 -15.56 -18.37
CA GLU A 383 18.25 -17.02 -18.42
C GLU A 383 16.95 -17.72 -18.83
N ASP A 384 17.09 -18.96 -19.29
CA ASP A 384 15.95 -19.83 -19.53
C ASP A 384 15.29 -20.27 -18.23
N TRP A 385 13.96 -20.21 -18.20
CA TRP A 385 13.17 -20.49 -17.00
C TRP A 385 13.32 -21.94 -16.49
N LYS A 386 13.67 -22.87 -17.38
CA LYS A 386 13.87 -24.29 -17.03
C LYS A 386 15.16 -24.53 -16.24
N THR A 387 16.17 -23.67 -16.40
CA THR A 387 17.51 -23.84 -15.83
C THR A 387 17.87 -22.77 -14.82
N SER A 388 17.16 -21.63 -14.81
CA SER A 388 17.46 -20.51 -13.93
C SER A 388 17.10 -20.82 -12.48
N LYS A 389 18.10 -20.75 -11.59
CA LYS A 389 17.91 -20.74 -10.13
C LYS A 389 17.19 -19.48 -9.63
N LYS A 390 17.07 -18.45 -10.49
CA LYS A 390 16.38 -17.20 -10.19
C LYS A 390 14.90 -17.22 -10.60
N PHE A 391 14.41 -18.28 -11.24
CA PHE A 391 12.99 -18.37 -11.58
C PHE A 391 12.13 -18.41 -10.32
N TYR A 392 11.21 -17.46 -10.19
CA TYR A 392 10.34 -17.37 -9.03
C TYR A 392 9.11 -18.26 -9.22
N ARG A 393 8.99 -19.32 -8.41
CA ARG A 393 7.79 -20.17 -8.32
C ARG A 393 6.92 -19.62 -7.19
N SER A 394 5.65 -19.30 -7.47
CA SER A 394 4.73 -18.84 -6.43
C SER A 394 4.47 -19.96 -5.43
N ILE A 395 4.67 -19.71 -4.13
CA ILE A 395 4.22 -20.61 -3.05
C ILE A 395 2.74 -20.30 -2.81
N ALA A 396 1.88 -20.78 -3.70
CA ALA A 396 0.43 -20.77 -3.50
C ALA A 396 -0.15 -21.90 -4.38
N GLU A 397 -0.10 -23.10 -3.81
CA GLU A 397 -0.83 -24.35 -4.06
C GLU A 397 0.12 -25.56 -4.03
N PRO A 398 -0.20 -26.62 -3.26
CA PRO A 398 0.59 -27.84 -3.25
C PRO A 398 0.52 -28.50 -4.63
N ASP A 399 1.69 -28.80 -5.18
CA ASP A 399 1.85 -29.53 -6.43
C ASP A 399 1.36 -30.97 -6.20
N ASP A 400 0.20 -31.33 -6.76
CA ASP A 400 -0.42 -32.66 -6.64
C ASP A 400 0.31 -33.72 -7.52
N SER A 401 1.59 -33.50 -7.83
CA SER A 401 2.40 -34.39 -8.68
C SER A 401 3.48 -35.16 -7.93
N THR A 402 3.42 -35.28 -6.61
CA THR A 402 4.28 -36.21 -5.87
C THR A 402 3.48 -37.06 -4.87
N VAL A 403 2.65 -37.95 -5.38
CA VAL A 403 2.23 -39.16 -4.65
C VAL A 403 2.85 -40.37 -5.37
N PRO A 404 3.71 -41.18 -4.71
CA PRO A 404 4.22 -42.42 -5.29
C PRO A 404 3.07 -43.41 -5.51
N PRO A 405 3.13 -44.31 -6.51
CA PRO A 405 2.03 -45.21 -6.83
C PRO A 405 1.80 -46.16 -5.65
N THR A 406 0.73 -45.92 -4.89
CA THR A 406 0.27 -46.87 -3.87
C THR A 406 -0.51 -47.96 -4.59
N GLN A 407 0.00 -49.19 -4.50
CA GLN A 407 -0.69 -50.39 -4.97
C GLN A 407 -2.06 -50.47 -4.29
N TYR A 408 -3.12 -50.46 -5.08
CA TYR A 408 -4.45 -50.82 -4.59
C TYR A 408 -4.46 -52.32 -4.27
N PRO A 409 -4.83 -52.75 -3.05
CA PRO A 409 -5.27 -54.12 -2.85
C PRO A 409 -6.70 -54.27 -3.38
N GLU A 410 -6.93 -55.42 -3.99
CA GLU A 410 -8.17 -55.82 -4.64
C GLU A 410 -9.40 -55.71 -3.73
N ILE A 411 -10.52 -55.37 -4.37
CA ILE A 411 -11.88 -55.32 -3.84
C ILE A 411 -12.27 -56.73 -3.39
N ILE A 412 -12.52 -56.92 -2.09
CA ILE A 412 -13.25 -58.09 -1.59
C ILE A 412 -14.64 -57.62 -1.15
N GLN A 413 -15.63 -58.34 -1.68
CA GLN A 413 -17.07 -58.14 -1.52
C GLN A 413 -17.52 -58.12 -0.05
N VAL A 414 -18.53 -57.30 0.17
CA VAL A 414 -19.33 -57.18 1.40
C VAL A 414 -20.03 -58.50 1.70
N ASP A 415 -20.00 -58.91 2.97
CA ASP A 415 -21.05 -59.75 3.53
C ASP A 415 -21.50 -59.23 4.90
N SER A 416 -22.82 -59.06 5.02
CA SER A 416 -23.53 -58.54 6.18
C SER A 416 -23.76 -59.61 7.23
N LYS A 417 -23.51 -59.31 8.52
CA LYS A 417 -24.32 -59.74 9.67
C LYS A 417 -23.84 -59.14 11.00
N ASP A 418 -24.77 -58.45 11.66
CA ASP A 418 -25.05 -58.49 13.10
C ASP A 418 -24.16 -57.81 14.17
N ILE A 419 -24.83 -56.90 14.90
CA ILE A 419 -24.85 -56.71 16.38
C ILE A 419 -23.93 -55.63 17.04
N ASP A 420 -24.58 -54.51 17.36
CA ASP A 420 -24.84 -53.95 18.72
C ASP A 420 -23.78 -53.14 19.52
N CYS A 421 -24.35 -52.32 20.40
CA CYS A 421 -23.94 -51.12 21.11
C CYS A 421 -22.83 -51.19 22.20
N LYS A 422 -22.15 -50.04 22.36
CA LYS A 422 -21.62 -49.38 23.59
C LYS A 422 -20.36 -49.92 24.32
N LYS A 423 -19.59 -48.92 24.83
CA LYS A 423 -18.42 -48.92 25.77
C LYS A 423 -17.06 -49.09 25.07
N SER A 424 -16.00 -48.30 25.30
CA SER A 424 -15.42 -47.79 26.57
C SER A 424 -14.51 -46.57 26.25
N PHE A 425 -14.64 -45.41 26.90
CA PHE A 425 -13.86 -44.89 28.05
C PHE A 425 -12.40 -45.37 28.25
N ASN A 426 -11.53 -44.36 28.41
CA ASN A 426 -10.25 -44.32 29.14
C ASN A 426 -9.03 -45.09 28.60
N LYS A 427 -8.02 -44.32 28.14
CA LYS A 427 -6.64 -44.33 28.69
C LYS A 427 -5.80 -43.29 27.95
N TYR A 428 -5.28 -42.30 28.66
CA TYR A 428 -3.83 -42.03 28.81
C TYR A 428 -3.63 -40.68 29.50
N ASN A 429 -3.42 -40.75 30.82
CA ASN A 429 -2.75 -39.72 31.59
C ASN A 429 -1.90 -40.44 32.67
N GLY A 430 -0.66 -40.00 32.85
CA GLY A 430 0.35 -40.53 33.78
C GLY A 430 1.67 -40.79 33.06
N HIS A 431 2.80 -40.17 33.38
CA HIS A 431 3.27 -39.75 34.70
C HIS A 431 4.19 -38.52 34.68
N LEU A 432 4.04 -37.75 35.76
CA LEU A 432 4.89 -36.70 36.31
C LEU A 432 6.27 -37.20 36.77
N ASN A 433 7.26 -36.30 36.72
CA ASN A 433 8.19 -35.90 37.81
C ASN A 433 9.07 -34.78 37.23
N GLY A 434 9.25 -33.59 37.79
CA GLY A 434 9.27 -33.18 39.19
C GLY A 434 10.71 -32.80 39.57
N GLY A 435 11.02 -31.50 39.64
CA GLY A 435 12.34 -31.01 40.04
C GLY A 435 12.47 -29.49 39.96
N ALA A 436 12.04 -28.81 41.02
CA ALA A 436 12.29 -27.40 41.27
C ALA A 436 13.68 -27.20 41.91
N LEU A 437 14.37 -26.11 41.57
CA LEU A 437 15.38 -25.47 42.43
C LEU A 437 15.38 -23.95 42.19
N ASN A 438 15.20 -23.22 43.30
CA ASN A 438 15.53 -21.81 43.56
C ASN A 438 17.02 -21.54 43.20
N GLY A 439 17.56 -20.33 42.99
CA GLY A 439 17.25 -18.96 43.37
C GLY A 439 18.59 -18.19 43.46
N GLU A 440 18.53 -16.87 43.64
CA GLU A 440 19.63 -15.92 43.97
C GLU A 440 20.56 -15.51 42.80
N ALA A 441 20.95 -14.25 42.62
CA ALA A 441 20.78 -12.99 43.36
C ALA A 441 20.83 -11.79 42.39
#